data_AF-A0A9P6AHJ4-F1
#
_entry.id   AF-A0A9P6AHJ4-F1
#
_cell.length_a   1.000
_cell.length_b   1.000
_cell.length_c   1.000
_cell.angle_alpha   90.00
_cell.angle_beta   90.00
_cell.angle_gamma   90.00
#
_symmetry.space_group_name_H-M   'P 1'
#
loop_
_entity.id
_entity.type
_entity.pdbx_description
1 polymer ?
#
loop_
_entity_poly.entity_id
_entity_poly.type
_entity_poly.pdbx_seq_one_letter_code
_entity_poly.pdbx_strand_id
1 'polypeptide(L)'
;MSGKQDGVAARHFTAEEDSRLMAYIAKRVPFIQAGGRSGRKIYIELTGTLVHEYPWAATHSWQAWRDHYCKQREDFDSTIERYCGCPSPTQVQL
;
A
#
# COMPACT_ATOMS: atom_id res chain seq x y z
N MET A 1 35.14 -0.75 15.86
CA MET A 1 33.83 -0.24 16.29
C MET A 1 32.87 -0.37 15.11
N SER A 2 32.14 -1.48 15.01
CA SER A 2 31.20 -1.68 13.91
C SER A 2 29.95 -0.85 14.18
N GLY A 3 29.78 0.24 13.43
CA GLY A 3 28.62 1.12 13.52
C GLY A 3 27.35 0.33 13.24
N LYS A 4 26.55 0.12 14.28
CA LYS A 4 25.13 -0.23 14.16
C LYS A 4 24.50 0.85 13.32
N GLN A 5 24.05 0.49 12.13
CA GLN A 5 23.25 1.36 11.27
C GLN A 5 22.08 1.87 12.11
N ASP A 6 22.06 3.19 12.27
CA ASP A 6 21.08 3.97 13.00
C ASP A 6 19.67 3.45 12.74
N GLY A 7 18.95 3.22 13.84
CA GLY A 7 17.53 2.94 13.78
C GLY A 7 16.84 4.06 13.03
N VAL A 8 16.41 3.77 11.79
CA VAL A 8 15.52 4.63 11.02
C VAL A 8 14.36 4.97 11.95
N ALA A 9 14.29 6.21 12.41
CA ALA A 9 13.15 6.70 13.14
C ALA A 9 11.92 6.39 12.29
N ALA A 10 10.89 5.79 12.89
CA ALA A 10 9.65 5.50 12.20
C ALA A 10 9.06 6.84 11.70
N ARG A 11 9.38 7.19 10.45
CA ARG A 11 8.86 8.39 9.81
C ARG A 11 7.34 8.20 9.75
N HIS A 12 6.60 9.24 10.06
CA HIS A 12 5.14 9.19 9.93
C HIS A 12 4.78 9.10 8.46
N PHE A 13 3.84 8.23 8.13
CA PHE A 13 3.25 8.16 6.80
C PHE A 13 2.48 9.46 6.53
N THR A 14 2.70 10.04 5.37
CA THR A 14 1.98 11.23 4.91
C THR A 14 0.74 10.84 4.11
N ALA A 15 -0.28 11.71 4.07
CA ALA A 15 -1.49 11.47 3.28
C ALA A 15 -1.19 11.30 1.76
N GLU A 16 -0.13 11.94 1.27
CA GLU A 16 0.35 11.75 -0.10
C GLU A 16 0.91 10.35 -0.32
N GLU A 17 1.71 9.85 0.63
CA GLU A 17 2.25 8.49 0.64
C GLU A 17 1.14 7.44 0.68
N ASP A 18 0.13 7.67 1.51
CA ASP A 18 -1.07 6.82 1.60
C ASP A 18 -1.80 6.79 0.26
N SER A 19 -2.03 7.95 -0.34
CA SER A 19 -2.67 8.07 -1.66
C SER A 19 -1.90 7.33 -2.76
N ARG A 20 -0.56 7.41 -2.73
CA ARG A 20 0.31 6.71 -3.69
C ARG A 20 0.30 5.20 -3.45
N LEU A 21 0.30 4.75 -2.20
CA LEU A 21 0.19 3.33 -1.86
C LEU A 21 -1.14 2.75 -2.32
N MET A 22 -2.25 3.44 -2.03
CA MET A 22 -3.59 3.04 -2.48
C MET A 22 -3.67 2.98 -4.01
N ALA A 23 -3.17 3.99 -4.71
CA ALA A 23 -3.14 3.98 -6.18
C ALA A 23 -2.30 2.83 -6.75
N TYR A 24 -1.16 2.50 -6.12
CA TYR A 24 -0.33 1.36 -6.52
C TYR A 24 -1.06 0.02 -6.30
N ILE A 25 -1.67 -0.16 -5.12
CA ILE A 25 -2.43 -1.39 -4.83
C ILE A 25 -3.64 -1.51 -5.76
N ALA A 26 -4.34 -0.41 -6.06
CA ALA A 26 -5.44 -0.38 -7.02
C ALA A 26 -5.00 -0.86 -8.42
N LYS A 27 -3.82 -0.44 -8.88
CA LYS A 27 -3.25 -0.87 -10.17
C LYS A 27 -2.82 -2.34 -10.18
N ARG A 28 -2.24 -2.85 -9.08
CA ARG A 28 -1.70 -4.23 -9.01
C ARG A 28 -2.77 -5.27 -8.64
N VAL A 29 -3.64 -4.94 -7.68
CA VAL A 29 -4.66 -5.82 -7.11
C VAL A 29 -6.00 -5.06 -7.02
N PRO A 30 -6.67 -4.86 -8.18
CA PRO A 30 -7.91 -4.07 -8.24
C PRO A 30 -9.06 -4.71 -7.47
N PHE A 31 -9.10 -6.04 -7.32
CA PHE A 31 -10.20 -6.75 -6.65
C PHE A 31 -9.77 -7.37 -5.32
N ILE A 32 -10.50 -7.06 -4.24
CA ILE A 32 -10.24 -7.63 -2.90
C ILE A 32 -10.43 -9.15 -2.88
N GLN A 33 -11.40 -9.66 -3.64
CA GLN A 33 -11.69 -11.09 -3.78
C GLN A 33 -10.53 -11.88 -4.41
N ALA A 34 -9.65 -11.23 -5.17
CA ALA A 34 -8.46 -11.89 -5.72
C ALA A 34 -7.41 -12.24 -4.63
N GLY A 35 -7.63 -11.83 -3.38
CA GLY A 35 -6.88 -12.33 -2.23
C GLY A 35 -5.39 -11.94 -2.23
N GLY A 36 -5.06 -10.73 -2.70
CA GLY A 36 -3.67 -10.31 -2.94
C GLY A 36 -3.19 -9.05 -2.22
N ARG A 37 -4.09 -8.21 -1.67
CA ARG A 37 -3.74 -6.86 -1.18
C ARG A 37 -2.82 -6.88 0.05
N SER A 38 -2.87 -7.92 0.88
CA SER A 38 -1.96 -8.14 2.03
C SER A 38 -0.73 -9.00 1.70
N GLY A 39 -0.57 -9.43 0.44
CA GLY A 39 0.48 -10.35 0.04
C GLY A 39 1.87 -9.72 0.18
N ARG A 40 2.79 -10.37 0.89
CA ARG A 40 4.16 -9.84 1.10
C ARG A 40 4.89 -9.48 -0.20
N LYS A 41 4.67 -10.24 -1.27
CA LYS A 41 5.36 -10.07 -2.56
C LYS A 41 5.17 -8.69 -3.18
N ILE A 42 3.95 -8.11 -3.12
CA ILE A 42 3.67 -6.81 -3.75
C ILE A 42 4.47 -5.68 -3.09
N TYR A 43 4.65 -5.77 -1.77
CA TYR A 43 5.39 -4.77 -1.00
C TYR A 43 6.89 -4.94 -1.16
N ILE A 44 7.40 -6.18 -1.18
CA ILE A 44 8.82 -6.43 -1.47
C ILE A 44 9.18 -5.87 -2.84
N GLU A 45 8.35 -6.16 -3.83
CA GLU A 45 8.59 -5.72 -5.21
C GLU A 45 8.48 -4.19 -5.32
N LEU A 46 7.52 -3.57 -4.64
CA LEU A 46 7.36 -2.12 -4.57
C LEU A 46 8.63 -1.42 -4.03
N THR A 47 9.18 -1.91 -2.92
CA THR A 47 10.38 -1.30 -2.30
C THR A 47 11.70 -1.78 -2.90
N GLY A 48 11.66 -2.83 -3.73
CA GLY A 48 12.83 -3.47 -4.31
C GLY A 48 12.92 -3.19 -5.80
N THR A 49 12.25 -4.02 -6.61
CA THR A 49 12.31 -3.93 -8.07
C THR A 49 11.76 -2.62 -8.61
N LEU A 50 10.60 -2.18 -8.10
CA LEU A 50 9.87 -1.02 -8.62
C LEU A 50 10.25 0.28 -7.93
N VAL A 51 11.24 0.26 -7.04
CA VAL A 51 11.69 1.45 -6.32
C VAL A 51 12.17 2.56 -7.25
N HIS A 52 12.65 2.21 -8.44
CA HIS A 52 13.06 3.16 -9.47
C HIS A 52 11.87 3.87 -10.13
N GLU A 53 10.72 3.20 -10.25
CA GLU A 53 9.47 3.79 -10.76
C GLU A 53 8.69 4.51 -9.65
N TYR A 54 8.79 4.00 -8.42
CA TYR A 54 8.16 4.52 -7.22
C TYR A 54 9.23 4.90 -6.19
N PRO A 55 9.97 6.00 -6.39
CA PRO A 55 11.04 6.40 -5.47
C PRO A 55 10.54 6.69 -4.06
N TRP A 56 9.27 7.07 -3.91
CA TRP A 56 8.63 7.21 -2.61
C TRP A 56 8.50 5.88 -1.86
N ALA A 57 8.49 4.73 -2.52
CA ALA A 57 8.43 3.44 -1.84
C ALA A 57 9.68 3.17 -0.99
N ALA A 58 10.83 3.78 -1.35
CA ALA A 58 12.08 3.67 -0.59
C ALA A 58 12.03 4.35 0.79
N THR A 59 11.03 5.21 1.06
CA THR A 59 10.94 5.95 2.33
C THR A 59 10.65 5.02 3.50
N HIS A 60 9.95 3.92 3.26
CA HIS A 60 9.63 2.91 4.26
C HIS A 60 9.97 1.51 3.76
N SER A 61 10.30 0.61 4.69
CA SER A 61 10.49 -0.80 4.35
C SER A 61 9.16 -1.44 3.95
N TRP A 62 9.21 -2.49 3.11
CA TRP A 62 8.02 -3.26 2.73
C TRP A 62 7.22 -3.77 3.93
N GLN A 63 7.89 -4.00 5.07
CA GLN A 63 7.27 -4.50 6.29
C GLN A 63 6.46 -3.40 6.98
N ALA A 64 6.99 -2.17 7.01
CA ALA A 64 6.29 -0.99 7.51
C ALA A 64 5.09 -0.62 6.62
N TRP A 65 5.27 -0.61 5.29
CA TRP A 65 4.16 -0.39 4.35
C TRP A 65 3.02 -1.38 4.54
N ARG A 66 3.36 -2.67 4.70
CA ARG A 66 2.35 -3.70 4.90
C ARG A 66 1.66 -3.58 6.26
N ASP A 67 2.40 -3.29 7.32
CA ASP A 67 1.83 -3.06 8.65
C ASP A 67 0.87 -1.86 8.64
N HIS A 68 1.28 -0.78 7.99
CA HIS A 68 0.47 0.43 7.81
C HIS A 68 -0.83 0.15 7.05
N TYR A 69 -0.73 -0.56 5.91
CA TYR A 69 -1.90 -1.01 5.18
C TYR A 69 -2.78 -1.93 6.03
N CYS A 70 -2.20 -2.87 6.79
CA CYS A 70 -2.98 -3.78 7.63
C CYS A 70 -3.75 -3.05 8.74
N LYS A 71 -3.15 -2.01 9.34
CA LYS A 71 -3.77 -1.16 10.36
C LYS A 71 -4.90 -0.30 9.78
N GLN A 72 -4.73 0.19 8.56
CA GLN A 72 -5.69 1.08 7.89
C GLN A 72 -6.48 0.38 6.78
N ARG A 73 -6.58 -0.95 6.84
CA ARG A 73 -7.09 -1.76 5.74
C ARG A 73 -8.50 -1.32 5.31
N GLU A 74 -9.36 -1.04 6.27
CA GLU A 74 -10.76 -0.67 5.99
C GLU A 74 -10.88 0.64 5.20
N ASP A 75 -10.08 1.65 5.56
CA ASP A 75 -10.06 2.94 4.88
C ASP A 75 -9.39 2.84 3.50
N PHE A 76 -8.28 2.10 3.43
CA PHE A 76 -7.52 1.90 2.21
C PHE A 76 -8.32 1.10 1.19
N ASP A 77 -8.94 -0.01 1.59
CA ASP A 77 -9.79 -0.81 0.71
C ASP A 77 -10.96 0.01 0.16
N SER A 78 -11.64 0.78 1.01
CA SER A 78 -12.76 1.65 0.58
C SER A 78 -12.32 2.68 -0.47
N THR A 79 -11.14 3.27 -0.28
CA THR A 79 -10.57 4.24 -1.23
C THR A 79 -10.09 3.56 -2.51
N ILE A 80 -9.44 2.40 -2.42
CA ILE A 80 -8.98 1.61 -3.57
C ILE A 80 -10.16 1.16 -4.44
N GLU A 81 -11.27 0.74 -3.83
CA GLU A 81 -12.50 0.37 -4.54
C GLU A 81 -13.07 1.56 -5.32
N ARG A 82 -13.07 2.75 -4.71
CA ARG A 82 -13.44 4.00 -5.38
C ARG A 82 -12.52 4.32 -6.56
N TYR A 83 -11.21 4.11 -6.42
CA TYR A 83 -10.24 4.30 -7.51
C TYR A 83 -10.45 3.34 -8.67
N CYS A 84 -10.80 2.08 -8.40
CA CYS A 84 -11.02 1.07 -9.44
C CYS A 84 -12.36 1.23 -10.16
N GLY A 85 -13.24 2.12 -9.68
CA GLY A 85 -14.60 2.25 -10.22
C GLY A 85 -15.41 0.97 -10.08
N CYS A 86 -15.04 0.09 -9.13
CA CYS A 86 -15.86 -1.09 -8.85
C CYS A 86 -17.23 -0.59 -8.38
N PRO A 87 -18.34 -1.04 -8.99
CA PRO A 87 -19.64 -0.78 -8.42
C PRO A 87 -19.64 -1.47 -7.06
N SER A 88 -19.60 -0.68 -5.99
CA SER A 88 -19.92 -1.20 -4.67
C SER A 88 -21.26 -1.93 -4.77
N PRO A 89 -21.48 -3.05 -4.07
CA PRO A 89 -22.76 -3.77 -4.12
C PRO A 89 -23.95 -2.97 -3.54
N THR A 90 -23.82 -1.65 -3.33
CA THR A 90 -24.85 -0.75 -2.78
C THR A 90 -25.45 0.17 -3.84
N GLN A 91 -25.56 -0.29 -5.09
CA GLN A 91 -26.53 0.30 -6.02
C GLN A 91 -27.27 -0.77 -6.83
N VAL A 92 -28.02 -1.60 -6.10
CA VAL A 92 -29.26 -2.19 -6.62
C VAL A 92 -30.38 -1.66 -5.73
N GLN A 93 -30.92 -0.49 -6.08
CA GLN A 93 -32.21 -0.06 -5.55
C GLN A 93 -33.19 -0.14 -6.74
N LEU A 94 -34.16 -1.04 -6.57
CA LEU A 94 -35.27 -1.36 -7.47
C LEU A 94 -36.11 -0.13 -7.83
#